data_AF-A0A0Q6V3V7-F1
#
_entry.id   AF-A0A0Q6V3V7-F1
#
_cell.length_a   1.000
_cell.length_b   1.000
_cell.length_c   1.000
_cell.angle_alpha   90.00
_cell.angle_beta   90.00
_cell.angle_gamma   90.00
#
_symmetry.space_group_name_H-M   'P 1'
#
loop_
_entity.id
_entity.type
_entity.pdbx_description
1 polymer ?
#
loop_
_entity_poly.entity_id
_entity_poly.type
_entity_poly.pdbx_seq_one_letter_code
_entity_poly.pdbx_strand_id
1 'polypeptide(L)'
;MPLVIVAVLAAAVVGLVVGSRLPWGSVPLSVEEGVVVLQDEASGFASFQGRDGTQLGFDVESVAWSAGGQEGQGDPPCLREGKKVAAEVGYRWVRLPDGGARPFPLWLAC
;
A
#
# COMPACT_ATOMS: atom_id res chain seq x y z
N MET A 1 30.48 20.19 26.32
CA MET A 1 29.41 20.69 25.43
C MET A 1 29.24 19.88 24.14
N PRO A 2 30.27 19.57 23.32
CA PRO A 2 30.06 18.86 22.05
C PRO A 2 29.57 17.41 22.24
N LEU A 3 30.04 16.73 23.29
CA LEU A 3 29.67 15.34 23.57
C LEU A 3 28.18 15.17 23.92
N VAL A 4 27.59 16.14 24.61
CA VAL A 4 26.16 16.13 24.97
C VAL A 4 25.30 16.36 23.73
N ILE A 5 25.69 17.28 22.85
CA ILE A 5 24.97 17.55 21.60
C ILE A 5 24.99 16.32 20.69
N VAL A 6 26.15 15.67 20.57
CA VAL A 6 26.29 14.42 19.80
C VAL A 6 25.43 13.31 20.39
N ALA A 7 25.39 13.16 21.71
CA ALA A 7 24.56 12.15 22.37
C ALA A 7 23.06 12.39 22.15
N VAL A 8 22.60 13.64 22.23
CA VAL A 8 21.19 14.00 21.97
C VAL A 8 20.83 13.76 20.51
N LEU A 9 21.69 14.13 19.56
CA LEU A 9 21.47 13.87 18.14
C LEU A 9 21.43 12.36 17.84
N ALA A 10 22.34 11.59 18.41
CA ALA A 10 22.35 10.13 18.27
C ALA A 10 21.06 9.50 18.82
N ALA A 11 20.61 9.93 20.00
CA ALA A 11 19.36 9.45 20.59
C ALA A 11 18.13 9.81 19.74
N ALA A 12 18.10 11.01 19.17
CA ALA A 12 17.00 11.45 18.29
C ALA A 12 16.96 10.62 16.99
N VAL A 13 18.11 10.36 16.36
CA VAL A 13 18.20 9.53 15.16
C VAL A 13 17.78 8.08 15.46
N VAL A 14 18.26 7.51 16.56
CA VAL A 14 17.85 6.16 16.98
C VAL A 14 16.35 6.11 17.27
N GLY A 15 15.81 7.11 17.97
CA GLY A 15 14.37 7.22 18.24
C GLY A 15 13.53 7.28 16.96
N LEU A 16 13.96 8.05 15.97
CA LEU A 16 13.30 8.16 14.66
C LEU A 16 13.34 6.83 13.89
N VAL A 17 14.50 6.15 13.88
CA VAL A 17 14.68 4.87 13.18
C VAL A 17 13.87 3.75 13.85
N VAL A 18 13.83 3.72 15.18
CA VAL A 18 13.05 2.72 15.92
C VAL A 18 11.56 3.01 15.78
N GLY A 19 11.12 4.25 15.96
CA GLY A 19 9.71 4.64 15.86
C GLY A 19 9.11 4.34 14.48
N SER A 20 9.86 4.57 13.41
CA SER A 20 9.42 4.27 12.03
C SER A 20 9.43 2.78 11.66
N ARG A 21 10.03 1.91 12.49
CA ARG A 21 10.13 0.46 12.24
C ARG A 21 9.30 -0.39 13.19
N LEU A 22 8.74 0.19 14.25
CA LEU A 22 7.82 -0.52 15.13
C LEU A 22 6.48 -0.74 14.42
N PRO A 23 5.87 -1.94 14.52
CA PRO A 23 4.60 -2.25 13.86
C PRO A 23 3.38 -1.65 14.59
N TRP A 24 3.57 -0.54 15.31
CA TRP A 24 2.51 0.12 16.08
C TRP A 24 2.18 1.47 15.44
N GLY A 25 0.90 1.70 15.19
CA GLY A 25 0.39 2.93 14.57
C GLY A 25 0.26 2.83 13.05
N SER A 26 0.26 3.98 12.38
CA SER A 26 0.22 4.05 10.92
C SER A 26 1.55 3.59 10.34
N VAL A 27 1.48 2.77 9.30
CA VAL A 27 2.69 2.23 8.66
C VAL A 27 2.64 2.60 7.18
N PRO A 28 3.71 3.18 6.62
CA PRO A 28 3.70 3.62 5.23
C PRO A 28 3.49 2.46 4.27
N LEU A 29 2.70 2.70 3.23
CA LEU A 29 2.56 1.81 2.09
C LEU A 29 3.63 2.13 1.05
N SER A 30 4.05 1.11 0.31
CA SER A 30 4.68 1.33 -0.99
C SER A 30 3.57 1.69 -1.98
N VAL A 31 3.75 2.74 -2.76
CA VAL A 31 2.75 3.21 -3.73
C VAL A 31 3.36 3.09 -5.11
N GLU A 32 2.61 2.50 -6.04
CA GLU A 32 3.00 2.36 -7.43
C GLU A 32 1.87 2.80 -8.35
N GLU A 33 2.21 3.58 -9.39
CA GLU A 33 1.29 3.99 -10.45
C GLU A 33 1.18 2.88 -11.51
N GLY A 34 -0.03 2.63 -12.02
CA GLY A 34 -0.23 1.60 -13.00
C GLY A 34 -1.65 1.53 -13.55
N VAL A 35 -2.02 0.34 -14.02
CA VAL A 35 -3.34 0.04 -14.56
C VAL A 35 -4.00 -1.04 -13.71
N VAL A 36 -5.24 -0.79 -13.29
CA VAL A 36 -6.10 -1.77 -12.63
C VAL A 36 -7.18 -2.24 -13.59
N VAL A 37 -7.51 -3.52 -13.49
CA VAL A 37 -8.64 -4.16 -14.16
C VAL A 37 -9.39 -5.00 -13.14
N LEU A 38 -10.67 -4.70 -12.94
CA LEU A 38 -11.61 -5.60 -12.27
C LEU A 38 -11.93 -6.74 -13.24
N GLN A 39 -11.55 -7.97 -12.90
CA GLN A 39 -11.65 -9.11 -13.79
C GLN A 39 -13.06 -9.70 -13.83
N ASP A 40 -13.72 -9.70 -12.67
CA ASP A 40 -15.04 -10.29 -12.48
C ASP A 40 -15.72 -9.60 -11.29
N GLU A 41 -16.89 -8.98 -11.52
CA GLU A 41 -17.66 -8.33 -10.46
C GLU A 41 -18.18 -9.34 -9.43
N ALA A 42 -18.45 -10.59 -9.82
CA ALA A 42 -19.00 -11.58 -8.90
C ALA A 42 -18.00 -12.06 -7.83
N SER A 43 -16.71 -12.17 -8.19
CA SER A 43 -15.63 -12.51 -7.27
C SER A 43 -14.94 -11.31 -6.65
N GLY A 44 -15.18 -10.10 -7.15
CA GLY A 44 -14.48 -8.89 -6.71
C GLY A 44 -12.98 -8.91 -7.03
N PHE A 45 -12.50 -9.82 -7.87
CA PHE A 45 -11.07 -9.96 -8.10
C PHE A 45 -10.56 -8.91 -9.10
N ALA A 46 -9.60 -8.11 -8.65
CA ALA A 46 -8.90 -7.14 -9.47
C ALA A 46 -7.42 -7.50 -9.64
N SER A 47 -6.87 -7.12 -10.80
CA SER A 47 -5.45 -7.20 -11.11
C SER A 47 -4.87 -5.81 -11.36
N PHE A 48 -3.67 -5.58 -10.87
CA PHE A 48 -2.88 -4.37 -11.07
C PHE A 48 -1.57 -4.69 -11.80
N GLN A 49 -1.20 -3.80 -12.73
CA GLN A 49 0.10 -3.79 -13.39
C GLN A 49 0.74 -2.41 -13.23
N GLY A 50 1.79 -2.35 -12.41
CA GLY A 50 2.61 -1.17 -12.17
C GLY A 50 3.56 -0.87 -13.34
N ARG A 51 4.04 0.38 -13.40
CA ARG A 51 5.00 0.80 -14.43
C ARG A 51 6.39 0.20 -14.21
N ASP A 52 6.74 -0.09 -12.97
CA ASP A 52 7.96 -0.80 -12.58
C ASP A 52 7.93 -2.32 -12.88
N GLY A 53 6.83 -2.84 -13.41
CA GLY A 53 6.61 -4.26 -13.67
C GLY A 53 5.99 -5.03 -12.50
N THR A 54 5.68 -4.37 -11.38
CA THR A 54 4.94 -4.94 -10.25
C THR A 54 3.58 -5.45 -10.73
N GLN A 55 3.25 -6.68 -10.36
CA GLN A 55 1.95 -7.30 -10.63
C GLN A 55 1.31 -7.73 -9.32
N LEU A 56 0.08 -7.28 -9.09
CA LEU A 56 -0.66 -7.55 -7.87
C LEU A 56 -2.06 -8.06 -8.22
N GLY A 57 -2.54 -9.02 -7.44
CA GLY A 57 -3.94 -9.45 -7.46
C GLY A 57 -4.55 -9.20 -6.09
N PHE A 58 -5.76 -8.68 -6.05
CA PHE A 58 -6.47 -8.38 -4.81
C PHE A 58 -7.98 -8.47 -4.97
N ASP A 59 -8.64 -8.69 -3.84
CA ASP A 59 -10.08 -8.57 -3.70
C ASP A 59 -10.42 -7.09 -3.47
N VAL A 60 -11.29 -6.50 -4.30
CA VAL A 60 -11.69 -5.09 -4.19
C VAL A 60 -12.37 -4.80 -2.85
N GLU A 61 -13.06 -5.76 -2.25
CA GLU A 61 -13.71 -5.61 -0.94
C GLU A 61 -12.69 -5.44 0.19
N SER A 62 -11.46 -5.94 -0.01
CA SER A 62 -10.40 -5.91 0.98
C SER A 62 -9.56 -4.62 0.96
N VAL A 63 -9.73 -3.74 -0.03
CA VAL A 63 -8.93 -2.52 -0.17
C VAL A 63 -9.71 -1.26 0.17
N ALA A 64 -9.06 -0.34 0.86
CA ALA A 64 -9.54 1.03 0.97
C ALA A 64 -9.35 1.74 -0.38
N TRP A 65 -10.17 2.75 -0.66
CA TRP A 65 -10.03 3.53 -1.88
C TRP A 65 -10.20 5.02 -1.64
N SER A 66 -9.62 5.82 -2.53
CA SER A 66 -9.90 7.24 -2.67
C SER A 66 -10.14 7.58 -4.13
N ALA A 67 -11.24 8.29 -4.41
CA ALA A 67 -11.65 8.67 -5.76
C ALA A 67 -12.33 10.03 -5.79
N GLY A 68 -11.83 10.97 -6.57
CA GLY A 68 -12.48 12.28 -6.76
C GLY A 68 -12.74 13.08 -5.48
N GLY A 69 -11.88 12.93 -4.46
CA GLY A 69 -12.05 13.57 -3.15
C GLY A 69 -12.98 12.83 -2.18
N GLN A 70 -13.47 11.65 -2.58
CA GLN A 70 -14.19 10.71 -1.71
C GLN A 70 -13.25 9.58 -1.29
N GLU A 71 -13.59 8.92 -0.19
CA GLU A 71 -12.88 7.76 0.34
C GLU A 71 -13.88 6.70 0.80
N GLY A 72 -13.45 5.43 0.76
CA GLY A 72 -14.29 4.31 1.15
C GLY A 72 -13.52 3.00 1.27
N GLN A 73 -14.26 1.92 1.44
CA GLN A 73 -13.77 0.55 1.54
C GLN A 73 -14.67 -0.33 0.67
N GLY A 74 -14.07 -1.21 -0.14
CA GLY A 74 -14.83 -2.04 -1.08
C GLY A 74 -15.40 -1.27 -2.26
N ASP A 75 -15.70 -1.98 -3.35
CA ASP A 75 -16.31 -1.44 -4.57
C ASP A 75 -15.88 -0.01 -4.99
N PRO A 76 -14.60 0.23 -5.34
CA PRO A 76 -14.14 1.55 -5.76
C PRO A 76 -14.91 2.05 -6.99
N PRO A 77 -15.48 3.27 -6.99
CA PRO A 77 -16.43 3.73 -8.03
C PRO A 77 -15.82 3.88 -9.42
N CYS A 78 -14.49 3.93 -9.50
CA CYS A 78 -13.75 3.98 -10.76
C CYS A 78 -13.63 2.61 -11.45
N LEU A 79 -13.73 1.50 -10.70
CA LEU A 79 -13.59 0.16 -11.23
C LEU A 79 -14.92 -0.32 -11.83
N ARG A 80 -14.82 -0.96 -12.99
CA ARG A 80 -15.92 -1.67 -13.66
C ARG A 80 -15.35 -2.89 -14.34
N GLU A 81 -16.13 -3.96 -14.42
CA GLU A 81 -15.67 -5.21 -15.01
C GLU A 81 -15.05 -5.02 -16.41
N GLY A 82 -13.86 -5.59 -16.61
CA GLY A 82 -13.12 -5.57 -17.87
C GLY A 82 -12.59 -4.18 -18.29
N LYS A 83 -12.81 -3.12 -17.51
CA LYS A 83 -12.29 -1.78 -17.81
C LYS A 83 -10.92 -1.57 -17.20
N LYS A 84 -10.01 -1.05 -18.04
CA LYS A 84 -8.68 -0.59 -17.62
C LYS A 84 -8.79 0.82 -17.05
N VAL A 85 -8.29 1.00 -15.85
CA VAL A 85 -8.28 2.28 -15.12
C VAL A 85 -6.86 2.61 -14.72
N ALA A 86 -6.41 3.83 -15.01
CA ALA A 86 -5.14 4.32 -14.47
C ALA A 86 -5.34 4.63 -12.98
N ALA A 87 -4.50 4.03 -12.14
CA ALA A 87 -4.65 4.11 -10.69
C ALA A 87 -3.30 3.97 -9.99
N GLU A 88 -3.27 4.41 -8.73
CA GLU A 88 -2.19 4.13 -7.80
C GLU A 88 -2.61 3.00 -6.86
N VAL A 89 -1.72 2.04 -6.62
CA VAL A 89 -1.96 0.98 -5.63
C VAL A 89 -0.95 1.10 -4.50
N GLY A 90 -1.47 1.25 -3.29
CA GLY A 90 -0.73 1.17 -2.05
C GLY A 90 -0.69 -0.26 -1.55
N TYR A 91 0.52 -0.80 -1.34
CA TYR A 91 0.72 -2.16 -0.87
C TYR A 91 1.84 -2.26 0.16
N ARG A 92 1.89 -3.40 0.86
CA ARG A 92 2.95 -3.71 1.82
C ARG A 92 3.43 -5.14 1.68
N TRP A 93 4.74 -5.33 1.79
CA TRP A 93 5.32 -6.67 1.92
C TRP A 93 5.09 -7.20 3.32
N VAL A 94 4.37 -8.32 3.41
CA VAL A 94 4.14 -9.04 4.66
C VAL A 94 5.01 -10.29 4.67
N ARG A 95 5.82 -10.43 5.72
CA ARG A 95 6.57 -11.67 5.97
C ARG A 95 5.62 -12.75 6.46
N LEU A 96 5.75 -13.92 5.87
CA LEU A 96 4.96 -15.10 6.19
C LEU A 96 5.72 -16.00 7.18
N PRO A 97 5.02 -16.89 7.92
CA PRO A 97 5.64 -17.80 8.88
C PRO A 97 6.67 -18.76 8.27
N ASP A 98 6.58 -19.02 6.97
CA ASP A 98 7.50 -19.87 6.21
C ASP A 98 8.82 -19.16 5.83
N GLY A 99 8.99 -17.90 6.24
CA GLY A 99 10.15 -17.07 5.89
C GLY A 99 10.03 -16.37 4.54
N GLY A 100 8.97 -16.63 3.78
CA GLY A 100 8.64 -15.91 2.56
C GLY A 100 8.13 -14.49 2.84
N ALA A 101 7.97 -13.73 1.77
CA ALA A 101 7.26 -12.46 1.82
C ALA A 101 6.40 -12.31 0.57
N ARG A 102 5.25 -11.66 0.71
CA ARG A 102 4.38 -11.34 -0.42
C ARG A 102 3.82 -9.92 -0.28
N PRO A 103 3.57 -9.22 -1.40
CA PRO A 103 2.91 -7.93 -1.35
C PRO A 103 1.40 -8.13 -1.07
N PHE A 104 0.85 -7.26 -0.24
CA PHE A 104 -0.57 -7.15 0.05
C PHE A 104 -1.03 -5.74 -0.32
N PRO A 105 -1.87 -5.60 -1.35
CA PRO A 105 -2.58 -4.36 -1.64
C PRO A 105 -3.50 -4.01 -0.48
N LEU A 106 -3.51 -2.74 -0.09
CA LEU A 106 -4.28 -2.23 1.04
C LEU A 106 -5.07 -0.97 0.68
N TRP A 107 -4.64 -0.26 -0.37
CA TRP A 107 -5.26 0.98 -0.81
C TRP A 107 -5.19 1.14 -2.31
N LEU A 108 -6.19 1.80 -2.88
CA LEU A 108 -6.30 2.14 -4.30
C LEU A 108 -6.67 3.64 -4.44
N ALA A 109 -5.94 4.38 -5.28
CA ALA A 109 -6.36 5.70 -5.73
C ALA A 109 -6.71 5.71 -7.21
N CYS A 110 -7.85 6.31 -7.48
CA CYS A 110 -8.35 6.72 -8.78
C CYS A 110 -9.15 8.03 -8.56
#